data_AF-N9Q524-F1
#
_entry.id   AF-N9Q524-F1
#
_cell.length_a   1.000
_cell.length_b   1.000
_cell.length_c   1.000
_cell.angle_alpha   90.00
_cell.angle_beta   90.00
_cell.angle_gamma   90.00
#
_symmetry.space_group_name_H-M   'P 1'
#
loop_
_entity.id
_entity.type
_entity.pdbx_description
1 polymer ?
#
loop_
_entity_poly.entity_id
_entity_poly.type
_entity_poly.pdbx_seq_one_letter_code
_entity_poly.pdbx_strand_id
1 'polypeptide(L)'
;MLNVDECYVRFFLDEKIITIGESYFDFSNFNFLKEKVLNPKEGECYQFKGVIYLSDKVCVKILYEQERAIYILFNTPEFFDANLLHSKILKRFKKKYKFNDEDFIVIHPARVVLKQDKTKWNKVEFTYDPKQGDISLILEY
;
A
#
# COMPACT_ATOMS: atom_id res chain seq x y z
N MET A 1 -2.53 -10.29 30.63
CA MET A 1 -2.00 -9.26 29.71
C MET A 1 -2.79 -9.38 28.43
N LEU A 2 -3.78 -8.50 28.23
CA LEU A 2 -4.55 -8.45 26.99
C LEU A 2 -3.68 -7.78 25.92
N ASN A 3 -3.59 -8.43 24.76
CA ASN A 3 -2.86 -7.92 23.60
C ASN A 3 -3.38 -6.53 23.25
N VAL A 4 -2.47 -5.58 23.03
CA VAL A 4 -2.80 -4.37 22.29
C VAL A 4 -3.25 -4.84 20.92
N ASP A 5 -4.54 -4.71 20.59
CA ASP A 5 -5.10 -5.18 19.32
C ASP A 5 -4.26 -4.64 18.15
N GLU A 6 -3.49 -5.53 17.51
CA GLU A 6 -2.73 -5.15 16.34
C GLU A 6 -3.70 -4.75 15.23
N CYS A 7 -3.63 -3.50 14.79
CA CYS A 7 -4.49 -2.98 13.72
C CYS A 7 -3.90 -3.34 12.36
N TYR A 8 -4.60 -4.18 11.58
CA TYR A 8 -4.13 -4.68 10.28
C TYR A 8 -4.68 -3.88 9.11
N VAL A 9 -3.87 -3.77 8.05
CA VAL A 9 -4.29 -3.22 6.76
C VAL A 9 -4.47 -4.33 5.74
N ARG A 10 -5.55 -4.26 4.95
CA ARG A 10 -5.77 -5.13 3.78
C ARG A 10 -6.13 -4.26 2.57
N PHE A 11 -5.54 -4.60 1.43
CA PHE A 11 -5.84 -3.97 0.15
C PHE A 11 -6.51 -5.01 -0.75
N PHE A 12 -7.54 -4.59 -1.47
CA PHE A 12 -8.21 -5.39 -2.48
C PHE A 12 -7.87 -4.78 -3.84
N LEU A 13 -6.92 -5.40 -4.53
CA LEU A 13 -6.36 -4.87 -5.78
C LEU A 13 -7.37 -4.92 -6.93
N ASP A 14 -8.33 -5.83 -6.84
CA ASP A 14 -9.42 -6.05 -7.78
C ASP A 14 -10.66 -5.19 -7.51
N GLU A 15 -10.70 -4.40 -6.43
CA GLU A 15 -11.89 -3.64 -6.05
C GLU A 15 -11.61 -2.17 -5.67
N LYS A 16 -10.36 -1.69 -5.71
CA LYS A 16 -9.99 -0.36 -5.18
C LYS A 16 -10.49 -0.15 -3.74
N ILE A 17 -10.40 -1.18 -2.89
CA ILE A 17 -10.83 -1.13 -1.48
C ILE A 17 -9.64 -1.28 -0.55
N ILE A 18 -9.71 -0.60 0.61
CA ILE A 18 -8.80 -0.79 1.74
C ILE A 18 -9.60 -0.96 3.02
N THR A 19 -9.15 -1.87 3.89
CA THR A 19 -9.61 -1.95 5.28
C THR A 19 -8.46 -1.69 6.24
N ILE A 20 -8.68 -0.90 7.28
CA ILE A 20 -7.72 -0.62 8.36
C ILE A 20 -8.42 -0.88 9.69
N GLY A 21 -8.10 -2.00 10.35
CA GLY A 21 -8.86 -2.46 11.52
C GLY A 21 -10.32 -2.71 11.14
N GLU A 22 -11.26 -2.05 11.82
CA GLU A 22 -12.69 -2.08 11.50
C GLU A 22 -13.10 -1.07 10.42
N SER A 23 -12.23 -0.14 10.04
CA SER A 23 -12.53 0.91 9.06
C SER A 23 -12.46 0.37 7.63
N TYR A 24 -13.38 0.84 6.79
CA TYR A 24 -13.53 0.43 5.39
C TYR A 24 -13.50 1.66 4.47
N PHE A 25 -12.71 1.60 3.40
CA PHE A 25 -12.53 2.67 2.43
C PHE A 25 -12.70 2.10 1.01
N ASP A 26 -13.64 2.64 0.25
CA ASP A 26 -13.92 2.27 -1.14
C ASP A 26 -13.57 3.44 -2.07
N PHE A 27 -12.69 3.17 -3.03
CA PHE A 27 -12.19 4.14 -4.00
C PHE A 27 -12.65 3.81 -5.44
N SER A 28 -13.61 2.89 -5.59
CA SER A 28 -14.08 2.42 -6.90
C SER A 28 -15.08 3.37 -7.58
N ASN A 29 -15.82 4.18 -6.82
CA ASN A 29 -16.65 5.32 -7.24
C ASN A 29 -17.06 6.11 -5.97
N PHE A 30 -17.25 7.43 -6.06
CA PHE A 30 -17.55 8.33 -4.92
C PHE A 30 -18.94 8.13 -4.25
N ASN A 31 -19.41 6.90 -4.04
CA ASN A 31 -20.60 6.63 -3.23
C ASN A 31 -20.18 5.90 -1.95
N PHE A 32 -19.89 6.70 -0.94
CA PHE A 32 -19.46 6.35 0.42
C PHE A 32 -20.55 5.66 1.27
N LEU A 33 -21.29 4.70 0.70
CA LEU A 33 -22.41 4.04 1.37
C LEU A 33 -21.98 2.72 1.99
N LYS A 34 -21.47 2.79 3.23
CA LYS A 34 -21.94 1.96 4.36
C LYS A 34 -21.20 2.31 5.66
N GLU A 35 -21.99 2.79 6.62
CA GLU A 35 -21.83 2.93 8.08
C GLU A 35 -20.42 2.68 8.68
N LYS A 36 -19.88 3.72 9.35
CA LYS A 36 -18.50 3.90 9.88
C LYS A 36 -17.44 4.44 8.90
N VAL A 37 -17.83 5.07 7.80
CA VAL A 37 -16.91 5.87 6.98
C VAL A 37 -16.62 7.20 7.70
N LEU A 38 -15.37 7.43 8.10
CA LEU A 38 -14.88 8.79 8.30
C LEU A 38 -14.89 9.44 6.92
N ASN A 39 -15.86 10.33 6.66
CA ASN A 39 -15.95 11.03 5.40
C ASN A 39 -14.70 11.91 5.25
N PRO A 40 -13.81 11.60 4.31
CA PRO A 40 -12.66 12.42 4.02
C PRO A 40 -13.11 13.79 3.57
N LYS A 41 -12.81 14.83 4.34
CA LYS A 41 -13.04 16.19 3.84
C LYS A 41 -11.95 16.54 2.84
N GLU A 42 -12.33 17.36 1.88
CA GLU A 42 -11.40 17.93 0.91
C GLU A 42 -10.24 18.62 1.64
N GLY A 43 -9.00 18.36 1.21
CA GLY A 43 -7.78 18.84 1.86
C GLY A 43 -7.28 18.01 3.06
N GLU A 44 -7.99 16.95 3.49
CA GLU A 44 -7.55 16.12 4.61
C GLU A 44 -6.58 15.00 4.18
N CYS A 45 -5.51 14.84 4.95
CA CYS A 45 -4.61 13.70 4.91
C CYS A 45 -4.93 12.79 6.10
N TYR A 46 -5.32 11.55 5.81
CA TYR A 46 -5.56 10.54 6.84
C TYR A 46 -4.28 9.75 7.09
N GLN A 47 -3.75 9.82 8.32
CA GLN A 47 -2.53 9.12 8.68
C GLN A 47 -2.78 8.07 9.75
N PHE A 48 -2.46 6.81 9.44
CA PHE A 48 -2.51 5.67 10.35
C PHE A 48 -1.10 5.18 10.62
N LYS A 49 -0.62 5.35 11.86
CA LYS A 49 0.74 4.95 12.26
C LYS A 49 0.71 3.62 13.02
N GLY A 50 1.71 2.79 12.78
CA GLY A 50 1.92 1.55 13.55
C GLY A 50 0.95 0.43 13.21
N VAL A 51 0.25 0.53 12.07
CA VAL A 51 -0.62 -0.54 11.55
C VAL A 51 0.23 -1.63 10.90
N ILE A 52 -0.30 -2.85 10.86
CA ILE A 52 0.43 -4.03 10.35
C ILE A 52 0.05 -4.29 8.90
N TYR A 53 1.06 -4.33 8.03
CA TYR A 53 0.93 -4.75 6.64
C TYR A 53 2.14 -5.56 6.19
N LEU A 54 1.91 -6.69 5.50
CA LEU A 54 2.95 -7.63 5.08
C LEU A 54 3.93 -8.01 6.22
N SER A 55 3.39 -8.21 7.42
CA SER A 55 4.14 -8.53 8.65
C SER A 55 5.07 -7.43 9.17
N ASP A 56 5.00 -6.21 8.62
CA ASP A 56 5.75 -5.05 9.13
C ASP A 56 4.80 -4.00 9.73
N LYS A 57 5.31 -3.25 10.70
CA LYS A 57 4.67 -2.01 11.15
C LYS A 57 4.90 -0.93 10.10
N VAL A 58 3.83 -0.36 9.58
CA VAL A 58 3.85 0.64 8.52
C VAL A 58 3.13 1.92 8.94
N CYS A 59 3.39 2.98 8.20
CA CYS A 59 2.56 4.18 8.21
C CYS A 59 1.75 4.22 6.92
N VAL A 60 0.42 4.32 7.02
CA VAL A 60 -0.47 4.55 5.87
C VAL A 60 -0.89 6.01 5.84
N LYS A 61 -0.75 6.66 4.69
CA LYS A 61 -1.25 8.01 4.41
C LYS A 61 -2.22 7.95 3.23
N ILE A 62 -3.42 8.47 3.39
CA ILE A 62 -4.43 8.56 2.32
C ILE A 62 -4.59 10.04 1.96
N LEU A 63 -4.33 10.38 0.71
CA LEU A 63 -4.44 11.74 0.14
C LEU A 63 -5.59 11.79 -0.86
N TYR A 64 -6.50 12.77 -0.71
CA TYR A 64 -7.74 12.87 -1.49
C TYR A 64 -7.74 13.90 -2.62
N GLU A 65 -6.85 14.90 -2.57
CA GLU A 65 -6.94 16.06 -3.47
C GLU A 65 -6.02 15.93 -4.71
N GLN A 66 -4.71 16.12 -4.55
CA GLN A 66 -3.81 16.39 -5.68
C GLN A 66 -3.26 15.13 -6.36
N GLU A 67 -3.10 14.04 -5.62
CA GLU A 67 -2.47 12.82 -6.13
C GLU A 67 -3.42 11.62 -6.17
N ARG A 68 -4.60 11.72 -5.50
CA ARG A 68 -5.53 10.59 -5.28
C ARG A 68 -4.76 9.30 -5.01
N ALA A 69 -3.94 9.37 -3.98
CA ALA A 69 -2.90 8.40 -3.74
C ALA A 69 -2.88 7.94 -2.29
N ILE A 70 -2.40 6.71 -2.12
CA ILE A 70 -2.27 6.05 -0.83
C ILE A 70 -0.84 5.60 -0.70
N TYR A 71 -0.16 6.14 0.30
CA TYR A 71 1.22 5.84 0.60
C TYR A 71 1.30 4.89 1.78
N ILE A 72 2.03 3.79 1.62
CA ILE A 72 2.43 2.89 2.69
C ILE A 72 3.93 2.97 2.83
N LEU A 73 4.37 3.48 3.97
CA LEU A 73 5.78 3.63 4.32
C LEU A 73 6.19 2.48 5.23
N PHE A 74 7.10 1.64 4.76
CA PHE A 74 7.62 0.53 5.53
C PHE A 74 8.74 1.02 6.44
N ASN A 75 8.62 0.76 7.74
CA ASN A 75 9.60 1.22 8.74
C ASN A 75 10.80 0.28 8.89
N THR A 76 10.88 -0.79 8.09
CA THR A 76 11.94 -1.78 8.17
C THR A 76 12.92 -1.53 7.03
N PRO A 77 14.13 -1.02 7.32
CA PRO A 77 15.14 -0.83 6.30
C PRO A 77 15.50 -2.15 5.65
N GLU A 78 15.65 -2.13 4.33
CA GLU A 78 16.06 -3.29 3.56
C GLU A 78 17.16 -2.92 2.55
N PHE A 79 18.11 -3.83 2.35
CA PHE A 79 19.17 -3.71 1.37
C PHE A 79 19.17 -4.95 0.48
N PHE A 80 19.33 -4.73 -0.82
CA PHE A 80 19.34 -5.77 -1.85
C PHE A 80 20.23 -5.33 -3.01
N ASP A 81 20.89 -6.30 -3.65
CA ASP A 81 21.98 -5.99 -4.61
C ASP A 81 21.51 -5.67 -6.03
N ALA A 82 20.34 -6.18 -6.43
CA ALA A 82 19.88 -6.12 -7.81
C ALA A 82 18.79 -5.06 -8.03
N ASN A 83 17.56 -5.36 -7.62
CA ASN A 83 16.41 -4.47 -7.74
C ASN A 83 15.33 -4.82 -6.70
N LEU A 84 14.33 -3.94 -6.60
CA LEU A 84 13.20 -4.06 -5.67
C LEU A 84 12.46 -5.40 -5.73
N LEU A 85 12.47 -6.15 -6.84
CA LEU A 85 11.82 -7.48 -6.93
C LEU A 85 12.39 -8.49 -5.93
N HIS A 86 13.64 -8.27 -5.50
CA HIS A 86 14.36 -9.14 -4.59
C HIS A 86 14.10 -8.81 -3.12
N SER A 87 13.47 -7.66 -2.83
CA SER A 87 13.14 -7.25 -1.47
C SER A 87 12.15 -8.22 -0.81
N LYS A 88 12.27 -8.40 0.50
CA LYS A 88 11.38 -9.19 1.36
C LYS A 88 9.98 -8.61 1.31
N ILE A 89 9.85 -7.28 1.28
CA ILE A 89 8.55 -6.61 1.15
C ILE A 89 7.87 -7.03 -0.16
N LEU A 90 8.55 -6.95 -1.30
CA LEU A 90 7.94 -7.39 -2.57
C LEU A 90 7.67 -8.89 -2.61
N LYS A 91 8.56 -9.72 -2.04
CA LYS A 91 8.33 -11.17 -1.92
C LYS A 91 7.07 -11.48 -1.12
N ARG A 92 6.84 -10.79 0.00
CA ARG A 92 5.62 -10.94 0.81
C ARG A 92 4.39 -10.43 0.07
N PHE A 93 4.50 -9.31 -0.65
CA PHE A 93 3.42 -8.79 -1.49
C PHE A 93 3.03 -9.78 -2.58
N LYS A 94 4.00 -10.27 -3.36
CA LYS A 94 3.82 -11.32 -4.38
C LYS A 94 3.14 -12.55 -3.81
N LYS A 95 3.61 -13.05 -2.66
CA LYS A 95 3.00 -14.20 -1.98
C LYS A 95 1.56 -13.93 -1.55
N LYS A 96 1.27 -12.76 -0.99
CA LYS A 96 -0.08 -12.38 -0.50
C LYS A 96 -1.11 -12.35 -1.63
N TYR A 97 -0.74 -11.80 -2.79
CA TYR A 97 -1.64 -11.62 -3.92
C TYR A 97 -1.45 -12.65 -5.05
N LYS A 98 -0.59 -13.66 -4.83
CA LYS A 98 -0.27 -14.74 -5.79
C LYS A 98 0.27 -14.22 -7.12
N PHE A 99 1.17 -13.25 -7.07
CA PHE A 99 1.88 -12.73 -8.24
C PHE A 99 3.27 -13.33 -8.39
N ASN A 100 3.77 -13.32 -9.62
CA ASN A 100 5.12 -13.68 -10.01
C ASN A 100 5.90 -12.44 -10.48
N ASP A 101 7.21 -12.56 -10.68
CA ASP A 101 8.06 -11.44 -11.11
C ASP A 101 7.63 -10.86 -12.47
N GLU A 102 7.10 -11.70 -13.36
CA GLU A 102 6.56 -11.31 -14.66
C GLU A 102 5.31 -10.43 -14.59
N ASP A 103 4.62 -10.38 -13.45
CA ASP A 103 3.47 -9.50 -13.23
C ASP A 103 3.89 -8.04 -12.96
N PHE A 104 5.19 -7.78 -12.87
CA PHE A 104 5.75 -6.47 -12.56
C PHE A 104 6.61 -5.95 -13.71
N ILE A 105 6.68 -4.63 -13.81
CA ILE A 105 7.55 -3.88 -14.71
C ILE A 105 8.62 -3.21 -13.85
N VAL A 106 9.88 -3.55 -14.07
CA VAL A 106 11.03 -2.87 -13.45
C VAL A 106 11.34 -1.63 -14.27
N ILE A 107 10.91 -0.46 -13.79
CA ILE A 107 11.21 0.82 -14.45
C ILE A 107 12.64 1.26 -14.13
N HIS A 108 13.07 1.00 -12.89
CA HIS A 108 14.41 1.29 -12.37
C HIS A 108 14.72 0.28 -11.25
N PRO A 109 16.00 -0.01 -10.91
CA PRO A 109 16.33 -0.88 -9.77
C PRO A 109 15.59 -0.53 -8.46
N ALA A 110 15.37 0.76 -8.25
CA ALA A 110 14.64 1.33 -7.11
C ALA A 110 13.16 1.67 -7.38
N ARG A 111 12.59 1.25 -8.52
CA ARG A 111 11.18 1.51 -8.87
C ARG A 111 10.55 0.40 -9.68
N VAL A 112 9.50 -0.21 -9.13
CA VAL A 112 8.79 -1.35 -9.72
C VAL A 112 7.29 -1.11 -9.70
N VAL A 113 6.60 -1.40 -10.80
CA VAL A 113 5.15 -1.19 -10.96
C VAL A 113 4.46 -2.50 -11.27
N LEU A 114 3.32 -2.77 -10.64
CA LEU A 114 2.47 -3.90 -11.00
C LEU A 114 1.79 -3.63 -12.35
N LYS A 115 1.76 -4.62 -13.25
CA LYS A 115 1.10 -4.47 -14.55
C LYS A 115 -0.39 -4.14 -14.39
N GLN A 116 -0.91 -3.31 -15.29
CA GLN A 116 -2.28 -2.78 -15.19
C GLN A 116 -3.36 -3.87 -15.27
N ASP A 117 -3.12 -4.96 -15.99
CA ASP A 117 -4.05 -6.09 -16.10
C ASP A 117 -4.19 -6.89 -14.79
N LYS A 118 -3.36 -6.60 -13.78
CA LYS A 118 -3.35 -7.28 -12.47
C LYS A 118 -4.04 -6.50 -11.37
N THR A 119 -4.56 -5.30 -11.66
CA THR A 119 -5.13 -4.41 -10.66
C THR A 119 -6.20 -3.49 -11.26
N LYS A 120 -7.24 -3.18 -10.48
CA LYS A 120 -8.19 -2.11 -10.82
C LYS A 120 -7.68 -0.73 -10.43
N TRP A 121 -6.68 -0.63 -9.55
CA TRP A 121 -6.04 0.63 -9.19
C TRP A 121 -5.38 1.26 -10.42
N ASN A 122 -5.36 2.60 -10.50
CA ASN A 122 -4.72 3.31 -11.62
C ASN A 122 -3.21 3.08 -11.62
N LYS A 123 -2.64 2.82 -10.43
CA LYS A 123 -1.23 2.47 -10.25
C LYS A 123 -1.04 1.70 -8.95
N VAL A 124 -0.10 0.76 -8.96
CA VAL A 124 0.46 0.13 -7.76
C VAL A 124 1.98 0.08 -7.95
N GLU A 125 2.69 0.97 -7.26
CA GLU A 125 4.13 1.19 -7.45
C GLU A 125 4.87 1.04 -6.14
N PHE A 126 6.02 0.38 -6.21
CA PHE A 126 7.00 0.34 -5.14
C PHE A 126 8.20 1.21 -5.50
N THR A 127 8.63 2.00 -4.53
CA THR A 127 9.85 2.81 -4.61
C THR A 127 10.80 2.47 -3.46
N TYR A 128 12.08 2.72 -3.66
CA TYR A 128 13.14 2.49 -2.68
C TYR A 128 14.04 3.72 -2.57
N ASP A 129 14.27 4.20 -1.35
CA ASP A 129 15.32 5.17 -1.07
C ASP A 129 16.60 4.45 -0.59
N PRO A 130 17.64 4.35 -1.42
CA PRO A 130 18.88 3.66 -1.05
C PRO A 130 19.65 4.36 0.08
N LYS A 131 19.39 5.65 0.35
CA LYS A 131 20.06 6.38 1.45
C LYS A 131 19.49 5.98 2.81
N GLN A 132 18.18 5.73 2.86
CA GLN A 132 17.47 5.42 4.10
C GLN A 132 17.23 3.91 4.25
N GLY A 133 17.29 3.15 3.15
CA GLY A 133 16.88 1.75 3.12
C GLY A 133 15.36 1.57 3.10
N ASP A 134 14.61 2.65 2.89
CA ASP A 134 13.16 2.67 3.05
C ASP A 134 12.46 2.27 1.75
N ILE A 135 11.46 1.41 1.89
CA ILE A 135 10.56 1.04 0.79
C ILE A 135 9.22 1.74 1.02
N SER A 136 8.64 2.26 -0.06
CA SER A 136 7.28 2.79 -0.07
C SER A 136 6.44 2.05 -1.11
N LEU A 137 5.16 1.86 -0.80
CA LEU A 137 4.14 1.41 -1.74
C LEU A 137 3.15 2.54 -1.97
N ILE A 138 2.86 2.83 -3.24
CA ILE A 138 1.95 3.88 -3.69
C ILE A 138 0.81 3.21 -4.46
N LEU A 139 -0.43 3.50 -4.09
CA LEU A 139 -1.61 3.13 -4.87
C LEU A 139 -2.35 4.40 -5.31
N GLU A 140 -2.58 4.55 -6.61
CA GLU A 140 -3.36 5.65 -7.19
C GLU A 140 -4.76 5.14 -7.58
N TYR A 141 -5.82 5.91 -7.31
CA TYR A 141 -7.23 5.51 -7.52
C TYR A 141 -8.03 6.49 -8.39
#